data_AF-A0A1V5VUA4-F1
#
_entry.id   AF-A0A1V5VUA4-F1
#
_cell.length_a   1.000
_cell.length_b   1.000
_cell.length_c   1.000
_cell.angle_alpha   90.00
_cell.angle_beta   90.00
_cell.angle_gamma   90.00
#
_symmetry.space_group_name_H-M   'P 1'
#
loop_
_entity.id
_entity.type
_entity.pdbx_description
1 polymer ?
#
loop_
_entity_poly.entity_id
_entity_poly.type
_entity_poly.pdbx_seq_one_letter_code
_entity_poly.pdbx_strand_id
1 'polypeptide(L)'
;MIQAFEYTFELAWNLIRDYFLYQGIQEIRESRDAIRIAFKYAIIENGDMWMDIIATRNLTSHAYNQALTESIIINIANMYCSEFEKLFQKFMELQANERW
;
A
#
# COMPACT_ATOMS: atom_id res chain seq x y z
N MET A 1 16.33 -0.62 3.57
CA MET A 1 15.38 -0.66 2.45
C MET A 1 14.17 -1.55 2.75
N ILE A 2 14.35 -2.83 3.10
CA ILE A 2 13.22 -3.71 3.46
C ILE A 2 12.38 -3.14 4.62
N GLN A 3 13.03 -2.78 5.74
CA GLN A 3 12.32 -2.16 6.86
C GLN A 3 11.59 -0.87 6.46
N ALA A 4 12.12 -0.15 5.47
CA ALA A 4 11.48 1.05 4.92
C ALA A 4 10.22 0.76 4.16
N PHE A 5 10.28 -0.26 3.31
CA PHE A 5 9.11 -0.78 2.64
C PHE A 5 8.05 -1.28 3.65
N GLU A 6 8.44 -2.00 4.70
CA GLU A 6 7.49 -2.52 5.70
C GLU A 6 6.72 -1.40 6.41
N TYR A 7 7.41 -0.38 6.95
CA TYR A 7 6.71 0.72 7.62
C TYR A 7 5.88 1.56 6.63
N THR A 8 6.37 1.76 5.40
CA THR A 8 5.63 2.52 4.38
C THR A 8 4.37 1.79 3.97
N PHE A 9 4.44 0.47 3.81
CA PHE A 9 3.27 -0.36 3.58
C PHE A 9 2.27 -0.27 4.73
N GLU A 10 2.73 -0.40 5.99
CA GLU A 10 1.86 -0.26 7.16
C GLU A 10 1.15 1.09 7.20
N LEU A 11 1.86 2.18 6.95
CA LEU A 11 1.28 3.52 6.90
C LEU A 11 0.26 3.64 5.76
N ALA A 12 0.56 3.12 4.57
CA ALA A 12 -0.30 3.21 3.41
C ALA A 12 -1.65 2.51 3.62
N TRP A 13 -1.66 1.26 4.08
CA TRP A 13 -2.93 0.55 4.26
C TRP A 13 -3.72 1.07 5.47
N ASN A 14 -3.05 1.57 6.50
CA ASN A 14 -3.72 2.25 7.62
C ASN A 14 -4.37 3.57 7.16
N LEU A 15 -3.68 4.39 6.35
CA LEU A 15 -4.24 5.61 5.76
C LEU A 15 -5.51 5.30 4.95
N ILE A 16 -5.45 4.29 4.08
CA ILE A 16 -6.59 3.85 3.28
C ILE A 16 -7.75 3.42 4.19
N ARG A 17 -7.48 2.59 5.19
CA ARG A 17 -8.50 2.14 6.15
C ARG A 17 -9.14 3.34 6.83
N ASP A 18 -8.34 4.22 7.40
CA ASP A 18 -8.82 5.34 8.20
C ASP A 18 -9.63 6.34 7.36
N TYR A 19 -9.23 6.55 6.10
CA TYR A 19 -10.01 7.31 5.13
C TYR A 19 -11.39 6.70 4.88
N PHE A 20 -11.48 5.40 4.60
CA PHE A 20 -12.76 4.77 4.34
C PHE A 20 -13.63 4.61 5.59
N LEU A 21 -13.02 4.41 6.77
CA LEU A 21 -13.74 4.49 8.05
C LEU A 21 -14.36 5.87 8.26
N TYR A 22 -13.62 6.93 7.95
CA TYR A 22 -14.11 8.31 7.98
C TYR A 22 -15.28 8.54 7.00
N GLN A 23 -15.22 7.93 5.81
CA GLN A 23 -16.32 7.94 4.82
C GLN A 23 -17.50 7.01 5.18
N GLY A 24 -17.47 6.36 6.35
CA GLY A 24 -18.56 5.54 6.87
C GLY A 24 -18.52 4.06 6.49
N ILE A 25 -17.44 3.56 5.88
CA ILE A 25 -17.28 2.16 5.51
C ILE A 25 -16.53 1.40 6.60
N GLN A 26 -17.24 0.53 7.32
CA GLN A 26 -16.72 -0.11 8.54
C GLN A 26 -16.17 -1.53 8.36
N GLU A 27 -16.29 -2.12 7.17
CA GLU A 27 -15.88 -3.51 6.90
C GLU A 27 -14.44 -3.61 6.38
N ILE A 28 -13.47 -2.99 7.06
CA ILE A 28 -12.04 -3.09 6.71
C ILE A 28 -11.28 -3.67 7.89
N ARG A 29 -10.89 -4.95 7.80
CA ARG A 29 -10.24 -5.65 8.92
C ARG A 29 -8.74 -5.78 8.76
N GLU A 30 -8.28 -5.94 7.52
CA GLU A 30 -6.88 -6.17 7.20
C GLU A 30 -6.45 -5.42 5.93
N SER A 31 -5.14 -5.41 5.67
CA SER A 31 -4.55 -4.71 4.51
C SER A 31 -5.15 -5.15 3.18
N ARG A 32 -5.50 -6.44 3.04
CA ARG A 32 -6.17 -6.97 1.85
C ARG A 32 -7.54 -6.33 1.60
N ASP A 33 -8.33 -6.13 2.66
CA ASP A 33 -9.63 -5.47 2.55
C ASP A 33 -9.46 -4.01 2.15
N ALA A 34 -8.51 -3.31 2.79
CA ALA A 34 -8.16 -1.93 2.50
C ALA A 34 -7.76 -1.74 1.02
N ILE A 35 -6.91 -2.61 0.48
CA ILE A 35 -6.50 -2.55 -0.92
C ILE A 35 -7.65 -2.84 -1.88
N ARG A 36 -8.50 -3.85 -1.59
CA ARG A 36 -9.67 -4.15 -2.43
C ARG A 36 -10.63 -2.99 -2.52
N ILE A 37 -10.89 -2.33 -1.40
CA ILE A 37 -11.79 -1.18 -1.39
C ILE A 37 -11.15 0.04 -2.06
N ALA A 38 -9.85 0.29 -1.83
CA ALA A 38 -9.14 1.35 -2.52
C ALA A 38 -9.21 1.18 -4.05
N PHE A 39 -9.06 -0.05 -4.54
CA PHE A 39 -9.20 -0.33 -5.98
C PHE A 39 -10.65 -0.13 -6.46
N LYS A 40 -11.64 -0.64 -5.72
CA LYS A 40 -13.07 -0.48 -6.04
C LYS A 40 -13.50 0.98 -6.18
N TYR A 41 -12.95 1.87 -5.36
CA TYR A 41 -13.28 3.30 -5.35
C TYR A 41 -12.25 4.16 -6.11
N ALA A 42 -11.36 3.55 -6.89
CA ALA A 42 -10.35 4.23 -7.71
C ALA A 42 -9.43 5.18 -6.90
N ILE A 43 -9.14 4.82 -5.64
CA ILE A 43 -8.06 5.42 -4.85
C ILE A 43 -6.70 4.89 -5.34
N ILE A 44 -6.68 3.62 -5.76
CA ILE A 44 -5.55 3.02 -6.46
C ILE A 44 -6.03 2.47 -7.80
N GLU A 45 -5.14 2.45 -8.79
CA GLU A 45 -5.46 1.99 -10.15
C GLU A 45 -4.94 0.58 -10.43
N ASN A 46 -3.81 0.20 -9.84
CA ASN A 46 -3.16 -1.09 -10.12
C ASN A 46 -3.36 -2.09 -8.98
N GLY A 47 -4.57 -2.64 -8.87
CA GLY A 47 -4.92 -3.59 -7.80
C GLY A 47 -4.00 -4.81 -7.75
N ASP A 48 -3.58 -5.35 -8.90
CA ASP A 48 -2.71 -6.52 -8.97
C ASP A 48 -1.31 -6.23 -8.40
N MET A 49 -0.74 -5.07 -8.69
CA MET A 49 0.54 -4.65 -8.12
C MET A 49 0.45 -4.47 -6.59
N TRP A 50 -0.66 -3.94 -6.09
CA TRP A 50 -0.87 -3.84 -4.64
C TRP A 50 -1.07 -5.20 -3.96
N MET A 51 -1.65 -6.18 -4.65
CA MET A 51 -1.72 -7.55 -4.16
C MET A 51 -0.33 -8.20 -4.11
N ASP A 52 0.52 -7.92 -5.09
CA ASP A 52 1.92 -8.36 -5.09
C ASP A 52 2.72 -7.71 -3.95
N ILE A 53 2.51 -6.42 -3.68
CA ILE A 53 3.07 -5.72 -2.52
C ILE A 53 2.71 -6.43 -1.20
N ILE A 54 1.43 -6.81 -1.01
CA ILE A 54 1.00 -7.57 0.18
C ILE A 54 1.72 -8.90 0.27
N ALA A 55 1.82 -9.63 -0.85
CA ALA A 55 2.49 -10.92 -0.90
C ALA A 55 3.98 -10.78 -0.53
N THR A 56 4.68 -9.81 -1.12
CA THR A 56 6.08 -9.53 -0.84
C THR A 56 6.31 -9.12 0.62
N ARG A 57 5.43 -8.29 1.20
CA ARG A 57 5.50 -7.92 2.63
C ARG A 57 5.35 -9.13 3.55
N ASN A 58 4.58 -10.16 3.18
CA ASN A 58 4.51 -11.38 3.98
C ASN A 58 5.80 -12.22 3.91
N LEU A 59 6.63 -12.02 2.87
CA LEU A 59 7.91 -12.71 2.70
C LEU A 59 9.07 -12.00 3.38
N THR A 60 8.96 -10.70 3.69
CA THR A 60 10.06 -9.93 4.31
C THR A 60 10.40 -10.42 5.73
N SER A 61 9.43 -10.96 6.46
CA SER A 61 9.64 -11.62 7.77
C SER A 61 10.51 -12.89 7.67
N HIS A 62 10.63 -13.46 6.47
CA HIS A 62 11.43 -14.65 6.17
C HIS A 62 12.72 -14.32 5.41
N ALA A 63 13.13 -13.05 5.33
CA ALA A 63 14.26 -12.53 4.56
C ALA A 63 15.66 -12.92 5.10
N TYR A 64 15.82 -14.14 5.65
CA TYR A 64 17.11 -14.73 6.00
C TYR A 64 17.85 -15.29 4.77
N ASN A 65 17.16 -15.43 3.62
CA ASN A 65 17.76 -15.84 2.35
C ASN A 65 18.22 -14.62 1.55
N GLN A 66 19.53 -14.49 1.33
CA GLN A 66 20.12 -13.36 0.61
C GLN A 66 19.58 -13.18 -0.82
N ALA A 67 19.35 -14.27 -1.57
CA ALA A 67 18.81 -14.18 -2.92
C ALA A 67 17.34 -13.68 -2.92
N LEU A 68 16.56 -14.07 -1.92
CA LEU A 68 15.20 -13.55 -1.72
C LEU A 68 15.26 -12.05 -1.39
N THR A 69 16.14 -11.65 -0.47
CA THR A 69 16.35 -10.24 -0.09
C THR A 69 16.71 -9.35 -1.28
N GLU A 70 17.62 -9.81 -2.14
CA GLU A 70 18.00 -9.09 -3.36
C GLU A 70 16.82 -8.91 -4.32
N SER A 71 16.03 -9.97 -4.55
CA SER A 71 14.83 -9.89 -5.40
C SER A 71 13.78 -8.91 -4.86
N ILE A 72 13.57 -8.91 -3.53
CA ILE A 72 12.63 -7.99 -2.87
C ILE A 72 13.10 -6.54 -3.03
N ILE A 73 14.39 -6.27 -2.84
CA ILE A 73 14.97 -4.93 -3.01
C ILE A 73 14.75 -4.40 -4.43
N ILE A 74 14.98 -5.25 -5.44
CA ILE A 74 14.77 -4.90 -6.85
C ILE A 74 13.29 -4.57 -7.11
N ASN A 75 12.37 -5.39 -6.59
CA ASN A 75 10.93 -5.15 -6.76
C ASN A 75 10.48 -3.85 -6.09
N ILE A 76 10.97 -3.57 -4.87
CA ILE A 76 10.69 -2.32 -4.16
C ILE A 76 11.15 -1.12 -5.00
N ALA A 77 12.40 -1.15 -5.45
CA ALA A 77 13.01 -0.04 -6.18
C ALA A 77 12.30 0.26 -7.51
N ASN A 78 11.96 -0.79 -8.26
CA ASN A 78 11.53 -0.64 -9.65
C ASN A 78 10.01 -0.58 -9.81
N MET A 79 9.24 -1.14 -8.89
CA MET A 79 7.79 -1.29 -9.04
C MET A 79 7.03 -0.62 -7.90
N TYR A 80 7.35 -0.97 -6.64
CA TYR A 80 6.47 -0.61 -5.52
C TYR A 80 6.56 0.86 -5.11
N CYS A 81 7.74 1.49 -5.19
CA CYS A 81 7.89 2.92 -4.89
C CYS A 81 6.92 3.78 -5.72
N SER A 82 6.78 3.48 -7.01
CA SER A 82 5.88 4.23 -7.90
C SER A 82 4.41 4.13 -7.49
N GLU A 83 3.98 3.00 -6.93
CA GLU A 83 2.61 2.82 -6.45
C GLU A 83 2.34 3.58 -5.15
N PHE A 84 3.31 3.63 -4.24
CA PHE A 84 3.20 4.46 -3.04
C PHE A 84 3.18 5.95 -3.37
N GLU A 85 3.97 6.39 -4.36
CA GLU A 85 3.95 7.78 -4.84
C GLU A 85 2.58 8.15 -5.44
N LYS A 86 2.00 7.28 -6.27
CA LYS A 86 0.65 7.49 -6.82
C LYS A 86 -0.40 7.60 -5.71
N LEU A 87 -0.35 6.71 -4.72
CA LEU A 87 -1.25 6.76 -3.56
C LEU A 87 -1.11 8.09 -2.81
N PHE A 88 0.12 8.52 -2.55
CA PHE A 88 0.40 9.79 -1.90
C PHE A 88 -0.20 10.97 -2.69
N GLN A 89 0.04 11.03 -4.01
CA GLN A 89 -0.53 12.09 -4.86
C GLN A 89 -2.07 12.07 -4.81
N LYS A 90 -2.68 10.88 -4.88
CA LYS A 90 -4.13 10.75 -4.79
C LYS A 90 -4.68 11.34 -3.49
N PHE A 91 -4.04 11.07 -2.36
CA PHE A 91 -4.47 11.60 -1.07
C PHE A 91 -4.21 13.10 -0.92
N MET A 92 -3.14 13.63 -1.52
CA MET A 92 -2.90 15.07 -1.61
C MET A 92 -4.00 15.78 -2.41
N GLU A 93 -4.44 15.20 -3.52
CA GLU A 93 -5.56 15.71 -4.33
C GLU A 93 -6.88 15.70 -3.54
N LEU A 94 -7.18 14.60 -2.85
CA LEU A 94 -8.38 14.48 -2.01
C LEU A 94 -8.40 15.53 -0.90
N GLN A 95 -7.28 15.70 -0.20
CA GLN A 95 -7.15 16.72 0.85
C GLN A 95 -7.37 18.14 0.30
N ALA A 96 -6.86 18.44 -0.90
CA ALA A 96 -7.04 19.75 -1.51
C ALA A 96 -8.50 20.03 -1.93
N ASN A 97 -9.25 18.98 -2.30
CA ASN A 97 -10.64 19.07 -2.73
C ASN A 97 -11.62 19.11 -1.54
N GLU A 98 -11.26 18.50 -0.41
CA GLU A 98 -12.05 18.49 0.83
C GLU A 98 -11.81 19.73 1.72
N ARG A 99 -11.46 20.89 1.13
CA ARG A 99 -11.18 22.14 1.86
C ARG A 99 -12.35 22.51 2.80
N TRP A 100 -12.11 22.31 4.09
CA TRP A 100 -12.82 22.91 5.23
C TRP A 100 -12.55 24.42 5.30
#